data_AF-A0A956W3R1-F1
#
_entry.id   AF-A0A956W3R1-F1
#
_cell.length_a   1.000
_cell.length_b   1.000
_cell.length_c   1.000
_cell.angle_alpha   90.00
_cell.angle_beta   90.00
_cell.angle_gamma   90.00
#
_symmetry.space_group_name_H-M   'P 1'
#
loop_
_entity.id
_entity.type
_entity.pdbx_description
1 polymer ?
#
loop_
_entity_poly.entity_id
_entity_poly.type
_entity_poly.pdbx_seq_one_letter_code
_entity_poly.pdbx_strand_id
1 'polypeptide(L)'
;QIRHGFGPPMLIAPYTVGIKQAKEMLLLGERIPAEDALRMGLINRVVAGDQLMEVAEDWARKLSNLPRKAVQGNKLLVNRVYELAGFLQGIDYREDEVWKATQAGGDDLNAHLKVLREKGWEAFRDSRDSMYGRDR
;
A
#
# COMPACT_ATOMS: atom_id res chain seq x y z
N GLN A 1 -9.11 0.17 -0.45
CA GLN A 1 -9.38 0.79 -1.77
C GLN A 1 -10.29 -0.08 -2.62
N ILE A 2 -10.00 -1.38 -2.71
CA ILE A 2 -10.87 -2.32 -3.43
C ILE A 2 -12.34 -2.28 -2.95
N ARG A 3 -12.57 -2.16 -1.63
CA ARG A 3 -13.91 -1.96 -1.04
C ARG A 3 -14.64 -0.68 -1.51
N HIS A 4 -13.92 0.29 -2.07
CA HIS A 4 -14.48 1.51 -2.66
C HIS A 4 -14.75 1.40 -4.17
N GLY A 5 -14.45 0.26 -4.80
CA GLY A 5 -14.50 0.12 -6.25
C GLY A 5 -13.28 0.72 -6.97
N PHE A 6 -12.20 1.01 -6.24
CA PHE A 6 -10.95 1.53 -6.82
C PHE A 6 -9.82 0.53 -6.66
N GLY A 7 -9.04 0.36 -7.73
CA GLY A 7 -7.73 -0.29 -7.65
C GLY A 7 -6.74 0.50 -6.81
N PRO A 8 -5.58 -0.09 -6.47
CA PRO A 8 -4.55 0.61 -5.71
C PRO A 8 -3.98 1.78 -6.52
N PRO A 9 -3.82 3.00 -5.98
CA PRO A 9 -3.37 4.17 -6.74
C PRO A 9 -1.93 4.01 -7.26
N MET A 10 -1.14 3.13 -6.64
CA MET A 10 0.13 2.63 -7.14
C MET A 10 0.29 1.16 -6.74
N LEU A 11 0.73 0.32 -7.69
CA LEU A 11 0.85 -1.12 -7.50
C LEU A 11 2.22 -1.51 -6.90
N ILE A 12 2.49 -1.08 -5.67
CA ILE A 12 3.79 -1.28 -5.00
C ILE A 12 3.84 -2.55 -4.15
N ALA A 13 2.69 -3.03 -3.65
CA ALA A 13 2.63 -4.19 -2.75
C ALA A 13 3.33 -5.46 -3.29
N PRO A 14 3.23 -5.82 -4.58
CA PRO A 14 3.94 -6.99 -5.12
C PRO A 14 5.47 -6.94 -5.03
N TYR A 15 6.04 -5.74 -4.85
CA TYR A 15 7.47 -5.51 -4.73
C TYR A 15 7.95 -5.34 -3.29
N THR A 16 7.03 -5.21 -2.32
CA THR A 16 7.37 -4.91 -0.92
C THR A 16 7.08 -6.06 0.03
N VAL A 17 6.19 -6.97 -0.35
CA VAL A 17 5.86 -8.19 0.40
C VAL A 17 5.79 -9.39 -0.55
N GLY A 18 5.63 -10.61 -0.01
CA GLY A 18 5.44 -11.80 -0.83
C GLY A 18 4.19 -11.71 -1.71
N ILE A 19 4.24 -12.24 -2.94
CA ILE A 19 3.15 -12.08 -3.93
C ILE A 19 1.78 -12.61 -3.44
N LYS A 20 1.76 -13.65 -2.60
CA LYS A 20 0.52 -14.18 -2.00
C LYS A 20 -0.09 -13.20 -1.00
N GLN A 21 0.76 -12.61 -0.15
CA GLN A 21 0.38 -11.57 0.81
C GLN A 21 -0.09 -10.30 0.09
N ALA A 22 0.62 -9.87 -0.97
CA ALA A 22 0.19 -8.74 -1.77
C ALA A 22 -1.21 -8.95 -2.37
N LYS A 23 -1.52 -10.15 -2.87
CA LYS A 23 -2.87 -10.49 -3.36
C LYS A 23 -3.91 -10.42 -2.26
N GLU A 24 -3.63 -10.99 -1.10
CA GLU A 24 -4.53 -10.92 0.07
C GLU A 24 -4.85 -9.46 0.44
N MET A 25 -3.81 -8.63 0.58
CA MET A 25 -3.95 -7.19 0.89
C MET A 25 -4.80 -6.46 -0.15
N LEU A 26 -4.50 -6.67 -1.44
CA LEU A 26 -5.11 -5.90 -2.52
C LEU A 26 -6.52 -6.37 -2.88
N LEU A 27 -6.82 -7.66 -2.72
CA LEU A 27 -8.10 -8.26 -3.11
C LEU A 27 -9.11 -8.30 -1.97
N LEU A 28 -8.67 -8.48 -0.72
CA LEU A 28 -9.57 -8.49 0.45
C LEU A 28 -9.72 -7.10 1.09
N GLY A 29 -8.68 -6.26 0.97
CA GLY A 29 -8.68 -4.90 1.50
C GLY A 29 -8.86 -4.83 3.02
N GLU A 30 -8.42 -5.85 3.75
CA GLU A 30 -8.48 -5.93 5.21
C GLU A 30 -7.40 -5.06 5.89
N ARG A 31 -7.63 -4.74 7.15
CA ARG A 31 -6.62 -4.10 8.00
C ARG A 31 -5.55 -5.11 8.36
N ILE A 32 -4.30 -4.66 8.37
CA ILE A 32 -3.15 -5.49 8.68
C ILE A 32 -2.61 -5.03 10.04
N PRO A 33 -2.63 -5.89 11.06
CA PRO A 33 -1.98 -5.60 12.34
C PRO A 33 -0.48 -5.34 12.18
N ALA A 34 0.11 -4.54 13.07
CA ALA A 34 1.52 -4.16 12.98
C ALA A 34 2.46 -5.38 12.98
N GLU A 35 2.17 -6.40 13.78
CA GLU A 35 2.97 -7.63 13.86
C GLU A 35 2.93 -8.45 12.56
N ASP A 36 1.77 -8.50 11.91
CA ASP A 36 1.64 -9.16 10.60
C ASP A 36 2.38 -8.37 9.53
N ALA A 37 2.27 -7.04 9.52
CA ALA A 37 3.04 -6.18 8.62
C ALA A 37 4.56 -6.39 8.78
N LEU A 38 5.04 -6.57 10.01
CA LEU A 38 6.44 -6.89 10.29
C LEU A 38 6.82 -8.26 9.70
N ARG A 39 6.01 -9.30 9.95
CA ARG A 39 6.23 -10.66 9.45
C ARG A 39 6.21 -10.74 7.92
N MET A 40 5.42 -9.88 7.26
CA MET A 40 5.34 -9.78 5.80
C MET A 40 6.54 -9.04 5.18
N GLY A 41 7.34 -8.34 6.00
CA GLY A 41 8.41 -7.46 5.53
C GLY A 41 7.95 -6.07 5.08
N LEU A 42 6.69 -5.71 5.34
CA LEU A 42 6.12 -4.39 4.99
C LEU A 42 6.69 -3.27 5.87
N ILE A 43 6.99 -3.58 7.13
CA ILE A 43 7.64 -2.66 8.07
C ILE A 43 8.88 -3.30 8.67
N ASN A 44 9.83 -2.48 9.12
CA ASN A 44 11.10 -2.95 9.65
C ASN A 44 11.09 -3.16 11.18
N ARG A 45 10.17 -2.50 11.91
CA ARG A 45 10.10 -2.57 13.38
C ARG A 45 8.74 -2.14 13.92
N VAL A 46 8.27 -2.81 14.97
CA VAL A 46 7.13 -2.39 15.81
C VAL A 46 7.68 -1.88 17.13
N VAL A 47 7.16 -0.74 17.60
CA VAL A 47 7.56 -0.08 18.85
C VAL A 47 6.33 0.48 19.56
N ALA A 48 6.46 0.78 20.86
CA ALA A 48 5.42 1.50 21.57
C ALA A 48 5.21 2.90 20.96
N GLY A 49 3.97 3.40 20.98
CA GLY A 49 3.61 4.63 20.28
C GLY A 49 4.37 5.87 20.77
N ASP A 50 4.66 5.93 22.07
CA ASP A 50 5.44 6.97 22.72
C ASP A 50 6.95 6.89 22.42
N GLN A 51 7.45 5.75 21.92
CA GLN A 51 8.86 5.55 21.54
C GLN A 51 9.13 5.76 20.05
N LEU A 52 8.12 6.03 19.23
CA LEU A 52 8.24 6.11 17.77
C LEU A 52 9.33 7.10 17.34
N MET A 53 9.29 8.33 17.87
CA MET A 53 10.23 9.38 17.48
C MET A 53 11.65 9.10 17.97
N GLU A 54 11.80 8.60 19.19
CA GLU A 54 13.11 8.26 19.75
C GLU A 54 13.83 7.23 18.87
N VAL A 55 13.13 6.16 18.47
CA VAL A 55 13.69 5.09 17.65
C VAL A 55 13.98 5.56 16.22
N ALA A 56 13.09 6.37 15.64
CA ALA A 56 13.30 6.94 14.31
C ALA A 56 14.53 7.86 14.26
N GLU A 57 14.71 8.71 15.27
CA GLU A 57 15.86 9.60 15.38
C GLU A 57 17.16 8.83 15.64
N ASP A 58 17.13 7.76 16.42
CA ASP A 58 18.28 6.88 16.59
C ASP A 58 18.75 6.27 15.25
N TRP A 59 17.81 5.79 14.43
CA TRP A 59 18.14 5.31 13.08
C TRP A 59 18.68 6.42 12.18
N ALA A 60 18.08 7.61 12.22
CA ALA A 60 18.56 8.77 11.48
C ALA A 60 19.99 9.16 11.89
N ARG A 61 20.29 9.20 13.20
CA ARG A 61 21.63 9.45 13.74
C ARG A 61 22.63 8.38 13.29
N LYS A 62 22.24 7.11 13.31
CA LYS A 62 23.10 6.02 12.82
C LYS A 62 23.43 6.20 11.34
N LEU A 63 22.42 6.46 10.51
CA LEU A 63 22.59 6.69 9.07
C LEU A 63 23.43 7.94 8.76
N SER A 64 23.25 9.04 9.51
CA SER A 64 23.98 10.30 9.27
C SER A 64 25.47 10.20 9.58
N ASN A 65 25.87 9.26 10.44
CA ASN A 65 27.28 9.03 10.78
C ASN A 65 28.00 8.08 9.79
N LEU A 66 27.28 7.48 8.83
CA LEU A 66 27.89 6.61 7.83
C LEU A 66 28.57 7.41 6.70
N PRO A 67 29.58 6.84 6.02
CA PRO A 67 30.19 7.48 4.86
C PRO A 67 29.17 7.78 3.76
N ARG A 68 28.92 9.07 3.50
CA ARG A 68 27.86 9.56 2.58
C ARG A 68 27.87 8.86 1.21
N LYS A 69 29.04 8.74 0.57
CA LYS A 69 29.16 8.10 -0.76
C LYS A 69 28.76 6.62 -0.72
N ALA A 70 29.12 5.89 0.34
CA ALA A 70 28.76 4.48 0.48
C ALA A 70 27.25 4.30 0.65
N VAL A 71 26.62 5.12 1.50
CA VAL A 71 25.15 5.10 1.70
C VAL A 71 24.42 5.41 0.39
N GLN A 72 24.84 6.45 -0.33
CA GLN A 72 24.24 6.83 -1.61
C GLN A 72 24.40 5.72 -2.65
N GLY A 73 25.61 5.18 -2.81
CA GLY A 73 25.88 4.08 -3.75
C GLY A 73 25.03 2.85 -3.44
N ASN A 74 25.00 2.42 -2.18
CA ASN A 74 24.21 1.26 -1.77
C ASN A 74 22.71 1.47 -1.99
N LYS A 75 22.16 2.63 -1.63
CA LYS A 75 20.73 2.93 -1.86
C LYS A 75 20.38 2.89 -3.35
N LEU A 76 21.24 3.46 -4.20
CA LEU A 76 21.04 3.45 -5.66
C LEU A 76 21.09 2.03 -6.22
N LEU A 77 22.06 1.21 -5.80
CA LEU A 77 22.18 -0.18 -6.26
C LEU A 77 21.02 -1.06 -5.81
N VAL A 78 20.56 -0.90 -4.57
CA VAL A 78 19.36 -1.60 -4.07
C VAL A 78 18.12 -1.18 -4.86
N ASN A 79 17.92 0.12 -5.09
CA ASN A 79 16.81 0.60 -5.92
C ASN A 79 16.90 0.09 -7.36
N ARG A 80 18.10 -0.04 -7.91
CA ARG A 80 18.31 -0.57 -9.25
C ARG A 80 17.81 -2.00 -9.41
N VAL A 81 17.83 -2.82 -8.37
CA VAL A 81 17.24 -4.17 -8.40
C VAL A 81 15.74 -4.11 -8.67
N TYR A 82 15.01 -3.18 -8.05
CA TYR A 82 13.59 -2.98 -8.32
C TYR A 82 13.33 -2.54 -9.76
N GLU A 83 14.11 -1.58 -10.26
CA GLU A 83 13.99 -1.13 -11.65
C GLU A 83 14.23 -2.27 -12.65
N LEU A 84 15.26 -3.09 -12.42
CA LEU A 84 15.56 -4.26 -13.25
C LEU A 84 14.46 -5.33 -13.17
N ALA A 85 13.78 -5.44 -12.02
CA ALA A 85 12.61 -6.30 -11.84
C ALA A 85 11.31 -5.70 -12.41
N GLY A 86 11.39 -4.59 -13.16
CA GLY A 86 10.24 -3.99 -13.84
C GLY A 86 9.37 -3.12 -12.94
N PHE A 87 9.89 -2.62 -11.81
CA PHE A 87 9.11 -1.82 -10.85
C PHE A 87 8.45 -0.60 -11.50
N LEU A 88 9.19 0.16 -12.33
CA LEU A 88 8.66 1.37 -12.96
C LEU A 88 7.51 1.05 -13.92
N GLN A 89 7.59 -0.06 -14.67
CA GLN A 89 6.52 -0.54 -15.52
C GLN A 89 5.31 -1.00 -14.69
N GLY A 90 5.56 -1.70 -13.58
CA GLY A 90 4.51 -2.19 -12.70
C GLY A 90 3.73 -1.08 -11.99
N ILE A 91 4.36 0.03 -11.60
CA ILE A 91 3.65 1.16 -10.97
C ILE A 91 2.91 2.04 -11.97
N ASP A 92 3.30 2.01 -13.25
CA ASP A 92 2.62 2.70 -14.36
C ASP A 92 1.47 1.88 -14.96
N TYR A 93 0.84 1.04 -14.14
CA TYR A 93 -0.22 0.12 -14.56
C TYR A 93 -1.46 0.83 -15.13
N ARG A 94 -1.62 2.15 -14.95
CA ARG A 94 -2.75 2.89 -15.53
C ARG A 94 -2.71 2.91 -17.05
N GLU A 95 -1.50 2.83 -17.61
CA GLU A 95 -1.31 2.73 -19.05
C GLU A 95 -1.35 1.29 -19.57
N ASP A 96 -1.44 0.29 -18.68
CA ASP A 96 -1.51 -1.12 -19.03
C ASP A 96 -2.86 -1.51 -19.66
N GLU A 97 -2.79 -2.24 -20.78
CA GLU A 97 -3.97 -2.63 -21.55
C GLU A 97 -4.86 -3.66 -20.83
N VAL A 98 -4.28 -4.53 -19.99
CA VAL A 98 -5.06 -5.47 -19.18
C VAL A 98 -5.89 -4.69 -18.17
N TRP A 99 -5.28 -3.71 -17.49
CA TRP A 99 -6.02 -2.83 -16.58
C TRP A 99 -7.11 -2.04 -17.29
N LYS A 100 -6.81 -1.41 -18.44
CA LYS A 100 -7.81 -0.67 -19.22
C LYS A 100 -9.00 -1.55 -19.62
N ALA A 101 -8.74 -2.80 -20.01
CA ALA A 101 -9.78 -3.77 -20.35
C ALA A 101 -10.67 -4.13 -19.15
N THR A 102 -10.14 -4.17 -17.92
CA THR A 102 -10.96 -4.47 -16.72
C THR A 102 -11.86 -3.32 -16.29
N GLN A 103 -11.62 -2.09 -16.76
CA GLN A 103 -12.41 -0.91 -16.37
C GLN A 103 -13.68 -0.71 -17.21
N ALA A 104 -13.82 -1.43 -18.33
CA ALA A 104 -15.03 -1.34 -19.14
C ALA A 104 -16.21 -2.05 -18.45
N GLY A 105 -17.17 -1.29 -17.92
CA GLY A 105 -18.48 -1.79 -17.48
C GLY A 105 -18.74 -1.89 -15.96
N GLY A 106 -17.98 -1.21 -15.10
CA GLY A 106 -18.19 -1.26 -13.65
C GLY A 106 -19.26 -0.29 -13.12
N ASP A 107 -20.48 -0.77 -12.85
CA ASP A 107 -21.59 0.02 -12.28
C ASP A 107 -21.39 0.43 -10.80
N ASP A 108 -20.56 -0.30 -10.06
CA ASP A 108 -20.41 -0.16 -8.60
C ASP A 108 -19.78 1.17 -8.16
N LEU A 109 -18.82 1.70 -8.94
CA LEU A 109 -18.16 2.96 -8.61
C LEU A 109 -19.15 4.13 -8.66
N ASN A 110 -20.04 4.14 -9.64
CA ASN A 110 -21.05 5.19 -9.80
C ASN A 110 -22.07 5.17 -8.65
N ALA A 111 -22.48 3.98 -8.20
CA ALA A 111 -23.38 3.82 -7.06
C ALA A 111 -22.75 4.36 -5.76
N HIS A 112 -21.48 4.04 -5.51
CA HIS A 112 -20.72 4.50 -4.35
C HIS A 112 -20.52 6.03 -4.34
N LEU A 113 -20.17 6.63 -5.48
CA LEU A 113 -20.03 8.08 -5.60
C LEU A 113 -21.37 8.82 -5.46
N LYS A 114 -22.49 8.19 -5.83
CA LYS A 114 -23.84 8.73 -5.62
C LYS A 114 -24.17 8.81 -4.14
N VAL A 115 -23.94 7.74 -3.37
CA VAL A 115 -24.16 7.72 -1.91
C VAL A 115 -23.34 8.80 -1.21
N LEU A 116 -22.05 8.94 -1.55
CA LEU A 116 -21.19 9.97 -0.96
C LEU A 116 -21.72 11.38 -1.22
N ARG A 117 -22.19 11.66 -2.44
CA ARG A 117 -22.71 12.97 -2.84
C ARG A 117 -24.05 13.31 -2.20
N GLU A 118 -24.93 12.33 -2.10
CA GLU A 118 -26.31 12.54 -1.62
C GLU A 118 -26.46 12.41 -0.11
N LYS A 119 -25.67 11.54 0.54
CA LYS A 119 -25.84 11.15 1.95
C LYS A 119 -24.62 11.43 2.82
N GLY A 120 -23.53 11.92 2.24
CA GLY A 120 -22.31 12.29 2.96
C GLY A 120 -21.41 11.11 3.34
N TRP A 121 -20.29 11.43 3.99
CA TRP A 121 -19.18 10.51 4.25
C TRP A 121 -19.53 9.34 5.19
N GLU A 122 -20.31 9.59 6.25
CA GLU A 122 -20.64 8.55 7.23
C GLU A 122 -21.52 7.46 6.62
N ALA A 123 -22.58 7.84 5.90
CA ALA A 123 -23.46 6.91 5.19
C ALA A 123 -22.69 6.11 4.13
N PHE A 124 -21.75 6.75 3.43
CA PHE A 124 -20.87 6.09 2.48
C PHE A 124 -19.97 5.04 3.15
N ARG A 125 -19.30 5.41 4.25
CA ARG A 125 -18.42 4.50 5.00
C ARG A 125 -19.18 3.29 5.52
N ASP A 126 -20.34 3.50 6.12
CA ASP A 126 -21.12 2.43 6.75
C ASP A 126 -21.71 1.48 5.69
N SER A 127 -22.22 2.02 4.58
CA SER A 127 -22.66 1.21 3.43
C SER A 127 -21.53 0.35 2.88
N ARG A 128 -20.34 0.94 2.71
CA ARG A 128 -19.14 0.25 2.22
C ARG A 128 -18.72 -0.91 3.12
N ASP A 129 -18.68 -0.70 4.44
CA ASP A 129 -18.14 -1.68 5.39
C ASP A 129 -19.16 -2.75 5.83
N SER A 130 -20.46 -2.46 5.68
CA SER A 130 -21.55 -3.32 6.18
C SER A 130 -21.48 -4.78 5.68
N MET A 131 -20.98 -5.01 4.47
CA MET A 131 -20.90 -6.33 3.83
C MET A 131 -19.69 -7.17 4.29
N TYR A 132 -18.67 -6.55 4.89
CA TYR A 132 -17.37 -7.18 5.14
C TYR A 132 -17.11 -7.50 6.63
N GLY A 133 -18.06 -7.18 7.51
CA GLY A 133 -17.88 -7.29 8.96
C GLY A 133 -16.95 -6.20 9.52
N ARG A 134 -16.97 -5.99 10.84
CA ARG A 134 -15.98 -5.09 11.46
C ARG A 134 -14.62 -5.80 11.41
N ASP A 135 -13.63 -5.14 10.82
CA ASP A 135 -12.24 -5.59 10.84
C ASP A 135 -11.85 -5.94 12.30
N ARG A 136 -11.27 -7.12 12.52
CA ARG A 136 -10.88 -7.64 13.84
C ARG A 136 -9.84 -6.76 14.52
#